data_AF-A0A7J8Y8P2-F1
#
_entry.id   AF-A0A7J8Y8P2-F1
#
_cell.length_a   1.000
_cell.length_b   1.000
_cell.length_c   1.000
_cell.angle_alpha   90.00
_cell.angle_beta   90.00
_cell.angle_gamma   90.00
#
_symmetry.space_group_name_H-M   'P 1'
#
loop_
_entity.id
_entity.type
_entity.pdbx_description
1 polymer ?
#
loop_
_entity_poly.entity_id
_entity_poly.type
_entity_poly.pdbx_seq_one_letter_code
_entity_poly.pdbx_strand_id
1 'polypeptide(L)'
;MDIVKDVLGRWGKKVEEATRKAEDLAENTWQHLKTNSSFTDAAMGRIAQGTKVLAEGGYERVFRQTFETVPKEQLLNSFACYLSTSAGPVMGVLYVSTAKLAYCSDNPLSYKNGSQTEWNLYKVYLHYPCTMLLKLGCKS
;
A
#
# COMPACT_ATOMS: atom_id res chain seq x y z
N MET A 1 27.93 -16.86 -38.54
CA MET A 1 28.07 -16.52 -37.10
C MET A 1 27.52 -15.13 -36.78
N ASP A 2 27.20 -14.32 -37.79
CA ASP A 2 26.88 -12.89 -37.66
C ASP A 2 25.42 -12.62 -37.25
N ILE A 3 24.50 -13.50 -37.62
CA ILE A 3 23.07 -13.40 -37.26
C ILE A 3 22.88 -13.51 -35.74
N VAL A 4 23.62 -14.40 -35.08
CA VAL A 4 23.55 -14.59 -33.63
C VAL A 4 24.07 -13.36 -32.90
N LYS A 5 25.10 -12.69 -33.43
CA LYS A 5 25.64 -11.45 -32.86
C LYS A 5 24.69 -10.26 -33.02
N ASP A 6 24.00 -10.14 -34.17
CA ASP A 6 23.01 -9.07 -34.40
C ASP A 6 21.80 -9.20 -33.45
N VAL A 7 21.29 -10.42 -33.28
CA VAL A 7 20.15 -10.69 -32.39
C VAL A 7 20.52 -10.40 -30.92
N LEU A 8 21.72 -10.78 -30.49
CA LEU A 8 22.20 -10.51 -29.14
C LEU A 8 22.34 -9.00 -28.87
N GLY A 9 22.89 -8.26 -29.84
CA GLY A 9 23.03 -6.81 -29.75
C GLY A 9 21.68 -6.08 -29.69
N ARG A 10 20.68 -6.57 -30.46
CA ARG A 10 19.32 -6.01 -30.45
C ARG A 10 18.59 -6.27 -29.14
N TRP A 11 18.80 -7.45 -28.54
CA TRP A 11 18.27 -7.76 -27.20
C TRP A 11 18.92 -6.91 -26.13
N GLY A 12 20.25 -6.71 -26.16
CA GLY A 12 20.96 -5.84 -25.23
C GLY A 12 20.38 -4.42 -25.22
N LYS A 13 20.18 -3.82 -26.39
CA LYS A 13 19.57 -2.48 -26.49
C LYS A 13 18.15 -2.41 -25.95
N LYS A 14 17.33 -3.45 -26.18
CA LYS A 14 15.96 -3.50 -25.64
C LYS A 14 15.93 -3.65 -24.12
N VAL A 15 16.85 -4.44 -23.55
CA VAL A 15 17.00 -4.57 -22.10
C VAL A 15 17.45 -3.25 -21.49
N GLU A 16 18.45 -2.60 -22.08
CA GLU A 16 18.93 -1.29 -21.63
C GLU A 16 17.83 -0.21 -21.69
N GLU A 17 17.03 -0.16 -22.75
CA GLU A 17 15.88 0.75 -22.84
C GLU A 17 14.79 0.45 -21.82
N ALA A 18 14.54 -0.84 -21.53
CA ALA A 18 13.57 -1.24 -20.52
C ALA A 18 14.07 -0.89 -19.11
N THR A 19 15.35 -1.10 -18.82
CA THR A 19 16.00 -0.72 -17.57
C THR A 19 15.95 0.78 -17.38
N ARG A 20 16.33 1.58 -18.39
CA ARG A 20 16.27 3.04 -18.29
C ARG A 20 14.84 3.55 -18.08
N LYS A 21 13.84 2.97 -18.76
CA LYS A 21 12.43 3.33 -18.54
C LYS A 21 11.94 2.97 -17.13
N ALA A 22 12.38 1.83 -16.60
CA ALA A 22 12.06 1.42 -15.24
C ALA A 22 12.75 2.34 -14.21
N GLU A 23 14.02 2.70 -14.45
CA GLU A 23 14.78 3.66 -13.66
C GLU A 23 14.12 5.04 -13.69
N ASP A 24 13.75 5.58 -14.85
CA ASP A 24 13.06 6.88 -14.97
C ASP A 24 11.72 6.89 -14.23
N LEU A 25 10.93 5.80 -14.30
CA LEU A 25 9.65 5.70 -13.59
C LEU A 25 9.86 5.59 -12.07
N ALA A 26 10.86 4.80 -11.66
CA ALA A 26 11.23 4.66 -10.26
C ALA A 26 11.78 5.97 -9.70
N GLU A 27 12.65 6.67 -10.43
CA GLU A 27 13.26 7.96 -10.07
C GLU A 27 12.18 9.02 -9.93
N ASN A 28 11.24 9.17 -10.87
CA ASN A 28 10.14 10.14 -10.76
C ASN A 28 9.26 9.85 -9.53
N THR A 29 8.90 8.59 -9.31
CA THR A 29 8.11 8.20 -8.13
C THR A 29 8.89 8.42 -6.82
N TRP A 30 10.19 8.11 -6.83
CA TRP A 30 11.10 8.21 -5.70
C TRP A 30 11.44 9.65 -5.33
N GLN A 31 11.63 10.53 -6.32
CA GLN A 31 11.89 11.95 -6.10
C GLN A 31 10.65 12.65 -5.52
N HIS A 32 9.44 12.29 -5.97
CA HIS A 32 8.18 12.75 -5.35
C HIS A 32 8.02 12.28 -3.90
N LEU A 33 8.57 11.11 -3.53
CA LEU A 33 8.58 10.60 -2.16
C LEU A 33 9.64 11.28 -1.28
N LYS A 34 10.79 11.63 -1.85
CA LYS A 34 11.92 12.28 -1.15
C LYS A 34 11.66 13.74 -0.76
N THR A 35 10.79 14.46 -1.49
CA THR A 35 10.64 15.91 -1.33
C THR A 35 9.75 16.36 -0.16
N ASN A 36 9.26 15.46 0.71
CA ASN A 36 8.37 15.84 1.81
C ASN A 36 8.72 15.14 3.13
N SER A 37 8.47 15.81 4.26
CA SER A 37 8.42 15.24 5.63
C SER A 37 7.64 13.92 5.71
N SER A 38 6.78 13.67 4.72
CA SER A 38 6.01 12.46 4.50
C SER A 38 6.79 11.14 4.48
N PHE A 39 8.06 11.08 4.04
CA PHE A 39 8.79 9.79 4.03
C PHE A 39 9.20 9.38 5.44
N THR A 40 9.77 10.30 6.22
CA THR A 40 10.13 10.04 7.62
C THR A 40 8.88 9.75 8.44
N ASP A 41 7.81 10.51 8.26
CA ASP A 41 6.53 10.26 8.92
C ASP A 41 5.97 8.88 8.53
N ALA A 42 6.00 8.51 7.24
CA ALA A 42 5.56 7.21 6.78
C ALA A 42 6.43 6.06 7.32
N ALA A 43 7.75 6.24 7.37
CA ALA A 43 8.67 5.27 7.96
C ALA A 43 8.38 5.08 9.46
N MET A 44 8.18 6.18 10.20
CA MET A 44 7.80 6.12 11.61
C MET A 44 6.44 5.46 11.82
N GLY A 45 5.47 5.75 10.93
CA GLY A 45 4.17 5.10 10.95
C GLY A 45 4.27 3.60 10.74
N ARG A 46 5.11 3.16 9.80
CA ARG A 46 5.35 1.73 9.57
C ARG A 46 6.01 1.05 10.78
N ILE A 47 6.96 1.72 11.44
CA ILE A 47 7.58 1.22 12.68
C ILE A 47 6.53 1.09 13.80
N ALA A 48 5.71 2.12 13.99
CA ALA A 48 4.62 2.11 14.98
C ALA A 48 3.62 0.99 14.68
N GLN A 49 3.25 0.81 13.42
CA GLN A 49 2.35 -0.25 12.96
C GLN A 49 2.96 -1.64 13.17
N GLY A 50 4.25 -1.83 12.91
CA GLY A 50 4.97 -3.07 13.21
C GLY A 50 4.97 -3.39 14.71
N THR A 51 5.23 -2.39 15.55
CA THR A 51 5.16 -2.52 17.01
C THR A 51 3.74 -2.87 17.47
N LYS A 52 2.72 -2.24 16.88
CA LYS A 52 1.31 -2.54 17.17
C LYS A 52 0.96 -4.00 16.85
N VAL A 53 1.37 -4.51 15.69
CA VAL A 53 1.18 -5.92 15.31
C VAL A 53 1.84 -6.86 16.31
N LEU A 54 3.04 -6.53 16.78
CA LEU A 54 3.73 -7.35 17.78
C LEU A 54 3.02 -7.32 19.13
N ALA A 55 2.64 -6.14 19.62
CA ALA A 55 1.99 -5.95 20.91
C ALA A 55 0.58 -6.58 20.95
N GLU A 56 -0.19 -6.43 19.87
CA GLU A 56 -1.52 -7.03 19.73
C GLU A 56 -1.42 -8.50 19.31
N GLY A 57 -0.24 -8.98 18.91
CA GLY A 57 0.08 -10.37 18.64
C GLY A 57 -0.50 -10.90 17.33
N GLY A 58 -0.34 -10.13 16.26
CA GLY A 58 -0.62 -10.51 14.88
C GLY A 58 -1.64 -9.61 14.18
N TYR A 59 -1.59 -9.59 12.85
CA TYR A 59 -2.50 -8.79 12.02
C TYR A 59 -3.99 -9.12 12.20
N GLU A 60 -4.33 -10.36 12.53
CA GLU A 60 -5.71 -10.78 12.83
C GLU A 60 -6.30 -9.98 13.99
N ARG A 61 -5.53 -9.80 15.07
CA ARG A 61 -5.98 -9.06 16.26
C ARG A 61 -6.09 -7.56 15.97
N VAL A 62 -5.09 -7.01 15.27
CA VAL A 62 -5.10 -5.62 14.81
C VAL A 62 -6.32 -5.33 13.93
N PHE A 63 -6.62 -6.22 12.98
CA PHE A 63 -7.76 -6.10 12.10
C PHE A 63 -9.08 -6.02 12.89
N ARG A 64 -9.31 -6.96 13.79
CA ARG A 64 -10.54 -7.03 14.61
C ARG A 64 -10.71 -5.86 15.58
N GLN A 65 -9.62 -5.29 16.08
CA GLN A 65 -9.67 -4.09 16.92
C GLN A 65 -9.86 -2.81 16.08
N THR A 66 -9.41 -2.82 14.84
CA THR A 66 -9.46 -1.63 13.96
C THR A 66 -10.81 -1.51 13.24
N PHE A 67 -11.43 -2.64 12.89
CA PHE A 67 -12.67 -2.73 12.15
C PHE A 67 -13.70 -3.60 12.87
N GLU A 68 -14.95 -3.20 12.81
CA GLU A 68 -16.06 -4.07 13.19
C GLU A 68 -16.10 -5.30 12.28
N THR A 69 -16.15 -6.49 12.87
CA THR A 69 -16.19 -7.75 12.13
C THR A 69 -17.51 -8.47 12.32
N VAL A 70 -17.97 -9.15 11.26
CA VAL A 70 -19.15 -10.02 11.36
C VAL A 70 -18.78 -11.37 11.99
N PRO A 71 -19.74 -12.13 12.55
CA PRO A 71 -19.46 -13.46 13.08
C PRO A 71 -18.79 -14.36 12.03
N LYS A 72 -17.73 -15.06 12.44
CA LYS A 72 -16.93 -15.98 11.58
C LYS A 72 -16.16 -15.32 10.44
N GLU A 73 -16.13 -13.99 10.36
CA GLU A 73 -15.19 -13.28 9.48
C GLU A 73 -13.75 -13.65 9.86
N GLN A 74 -12.91 -13.99 8.88
CA GLN A 74 -11.50 -14.37 9.08
C GLN A 74 -10.63 -13.47 8.22
N LEU A 75 -9.51 -12.99 8.75
CA LEU A 75 -8.49 -12.36 7.92
C LEU A 75 -7.81 -13.45 7.07
N LEU A 76 -7.72 -13.20 5.77
CA LEU A 76 -7.01 -14.04 4.83
C LEU A 76 -5.57 -13.54 4.67
N ASN A 77 -5.42 -12.26 4.32
CA ASN A 77 -4.12 -11.65 4.07
C ASN A 77 -4.08 -10.19 4.57
N SER A 78 -2.87 -9.69 4.80
CA SER A 78 -2.58 -8.28 4.97
C SER A 78 -1.41 -7.83 4.10
N PHE A 79 -1.45 -6.60 3.60
CA PHE A 79 -0.41 -6.04 2.73
C PHE A 79 -0.12 -4.60 3.14
N ALA A 80 1.17 -4.26 3.26
CA ALA A 80 1.59 -2.86 3.29
C ALA A 80 1.31 -2.23 1.92
N CYS A 81 0.62 -1.10 1.89
CA CYS A 81 0.28 -0.43 0.64
C CYS A 81 0.17 1.08 0.80
N TYR A 82 0.10 1.78 -0.34
CA TYR A 82 -0.31 3.17 -0.40
C TYR A 82 -1.72 3.27 -0.97
N LEU A 83 -2.59 4.03 -0.32
CA LEU A 83 -3.87 4.46 -0.87
C LEU A 83 -3.69 5.78 -1.61
N SER A 84 -3.96 5.80 -2.90
CA SER A 84 -3.95 7.05 -3.67
C SER A 84 -5.16 7.90 -3.30
N THR A 85 -4.91 9.13 -2.85
CA THR A 85 -5.95 10.14 -2.59
C THR A 85 -5.69 11.38 -3.46
N SER A 86 -6.66 12.28 -3.55
CA SER A 86 -6.47 13.57 -4.24
C SER A 86 -5.42 14.47 -3.58
N ALA A 87 -5.16 14.27 -2.29
CA ALA A 87 -4.11 14.96 -1.54
C ALA A 87 -2.74 14.24 -1.62
N GLY A 88 -2.66 13.12 -2.36
CA GLY A 88 -1.46 12.30 -2.51
C GLY A 88 -1.60 10.88 -1.93
N PRO A 89 -0.54 10.06 -2.03
CA PRO A 89 -0.52 8.70 -1.52
C PRO A 89 -0.45 8.68 0.01
N VAL A 90 -1.29 7.87 0.66
CA VAL A 90 -1.30 7.65 2.10
C VAL A 90 -0.80 6.24 2.39
N MET A 91 0.20 6.09 3.25
CA MET A 91 0.72 4.77 3.64
C MET A 91 -0.21 4.08 4.65
N GLY A 92 -0.43 2.77 4.48
CA GLY A 92 -1.25 1.99 5.38
C GLY A 92 -1.14 0.48 5.17
N VAL A 93 -2.13 -0.23 5.70
CA VAL A 93 -2.31 -1.68 5.56
C VAL A 93 -3.65 -1.99 4.92
N LEU A 94 -3.63 -2.81 3.88
CA LEU A 94 -4.79 -3.43 3.27
C LEU A 94 -5.00 -4.82 3.88
N TYR A 95 -6.18 -5.03 4.47
CA TYR A 95 -6.67 -6.27 5.03
C TYR A 95 -7.67 -6.90 4.07
N VAL A 96 -7.41 -8.14 3.68
CA VAL A 96 -8.32 -8.98 2.91
C VAL A 96 -8.92 -9.99 3.87
N SER A 97 -10.20 -9.86 4.20
CA SER A 97 -10.91 -10.85 5.00
C SER A 97 -11.84 -11.69 4.14
N THR A 98 -12.54 -12.65 4.73
CA THR A 98 -13.61 -13.41 4.07
C THR A 98 -14.88 -12.61 3.81
N ALA A 99 -15.04 -11.43 4.41
CA ALA A 99 -16.27 -10.64 4.33
C ALA A 99 -16.07 -9.22 3.76
N LYS A 100 -14.84 -8.68 3.80
CA LYS A 100 -14.54 -7.34 3.30
C LYS A 100 -13.09 -7.17 2.88
N LEU A 101 -12.89 -6.15 2.07
CA LEU A 101 -11.61 -5.51 1.87
C LEU A 101 -11.56 -4.25 2.73
N ALA A 102 -10.56 -4.10 3.58
CA ALA A 102 -10.44 -2.97 4.50
C ALA A 102 -9.05 -2.37 4.48
N TYR A 103 -8.96 -1.04 4.48
CA TYR A 103 -7.73 -0.29 4.49
C TYR A 103 -7.69 0.62 5.71
N CYS A 104 -6.54 0.69 6.39
CA CYS A 104 -6.27 1.64 7.46
C CYS A 104 -4.90 2.28 7.23
N SER A 105 -4.80 3.61 7.35
CA SER A 105 -3.49 4.29 7.36
C SER A 105 -2.65 3.85 8.55
N ASP A 106 -1.32 3.91 8.42
CA ASP A 106 -0.41 3.59 9.52
C ASP A 106 -0.36 4.72 10.56
N ASN A 107 -0.51 5.96 10.08
CA ASN A 107 -0.54 7.17 10.89
C ASN A 107 -1.90 7.86 10.82
N PRO A 108 -2.32 8.54 11.90
CA PRO A 108 -3.44 9.48 11.85
C PRO A 108 -3.14 10.60 10.86
N LEU A 109 -4.15 10.97 10.08
CA LEU A 109 -4.11 12.15 9.22
C LEU A 109 -4.79 13.31 9.96
N SER A 110 -4.21 14.50 9.83
CA SER A 110 -4.84 15.70 10.35
C SER A 110 -5.93 16.21 9.42
N TYR A 111 -7.01 16.70 10.00
CA TYR A 111 -8.01 17.49 9.30
C TYR A 111 -8.46 18.65 10.18
N LYS A 112 -8.96 19.71 9.53
CA LYS A 112 -9.51 20.86 10.23
C LYS A 112 -11.00 20.66 10.50
N ASN A 113 -11.37 20.71 11.76
CA ASN A 113 -12.74 20.79 12.21
C ASN A 113 -12.99 22.19 12.79
N GLY A 114 -13.39 23.13 11.92
CA GLY A 114 -13.46 24.54 12.28
C GLY A 114 -12.10 25.12 12.66
N SER A 115 -11.94 25.56 13.91
CA SER A 115 -10.68 26.11 14.45
C SER A 115 -9.75 25.05 15.05
N GLN A 116 -10.22 23.81 15.23
CA GLN A 116 -9.44 22.73 15.84
C GLN A 116 -8.84 21.80 14.79
N THR A 117 -7.63 21.30 15.05
CA THR A 117 -6.98 20.27 14.23
C THR A 117 -7.15 18.93 14.93
N GLU A 118 -7.85 18.01 14.29
CA GLU A 118 -8.07 16.65 14.79
C GLU A 118 -7.24 15.67 13.97
N TRP A 119 -6.89 14.54 14.60
CA TRP A 119 -6.05 13.51 14.00
C TRP A 119 -6.77 12.17 14.07
N ASN A 120 -7.10 11.60 12.92
CA ASN A 120 -7.81 10.32 12.85
C ASN A 120 -7.18 9.40 11.81
N LEU A 121 -7.26 8.09 12.05
CA LEU A 121 -6.83 7.10 11.07
C LEU A 121 -7.76 7.13 9.86
N TYR A 122 -7.18 7.17 8.66
CA TYR A 122 -7.94 7.09 7.43
C TYR A 122 -8.33 5.63 7.18
N LYS A 123 -9.62 5.33 7.34
CA LYS A 123 -10.18 3.99 7.23
C LYS A 123 -11.18 3.93 6.06
N VAL A 124 -11.05 2.92 5.22
CA VAL A 124 -12.00 2.64 4.13
C VAL A 124 -12.23 1.14 4.09
N TYR A 125 -13.48 0.70 3.91
CA TYR A 125 -13.75 -0.71 3.71
C TYR A 125 -14.91 -0.92 2.74
N LEU A 126 -14.83 -2.02 2.00
CA LEU A 126 -15.86 -2.47 1.07
C LEU A 126 -16.27 -3.88 1.50
N HIS A 127 -17.54 -4.06 1.88
CA HIS A 127 -18.09 -5.39 2.09
C HIS A 127 -18.29 -6.08 0.74
N TYR A 128 -17.99 -7.38 0.68
CA TYR A 128 -18.33 -8.16 -0.48
C TYR A 128 -19.86 -8.31 -0.55
N PRO A 129 -20.51 -7.94 -1.67
CA PRO A 129 -21.84 -8.46 -1.94
C PRO A 129 -21.73 -9.98 -2.10
N CYS A 130 -22.80 -10.71 -1.77
CA CYS A 130 -22.87 -12.18 -1.62
C CYS A 130 -22.33 -13.03 -2.80
N THR A 131 -21.88 -12.42 -3.90
CA THR A 131 -21.47 -13.07 -5.15
C THR A 131 -20.14 -12.62 -5.75
N MET A 132 -19.35 -11.72 -5.13
CA MET A 132 -18.12 -11.21 -5.76
C MET A 132 -16.82 -11.69 -5.09
N LEU A 133 -16.00 -12.42 -5.85
CA LEU A 133 -14.58 -12.66 -5.57
C LEU A 133 -13.78 -11.49 -6.13
N LEU A 134 -13.22 -10.63 -5.27
CA LEU A 134 -12.28 -9.59 -5.67
C LEU A 134 -10.90 -10.23 -5.97
N LYS A 135 -10.55 -10.36 -7.25
CA LYS A 135 -9.18 -10.64 -7.68
C LYS A 135 -8.38 -9.35 -7.64
N LEU A 136 -7.62 -9.13 -6.56
CA LEU A 136 -6.60 -8.09 -6.50
C LEU A 136 -5.38 -8.56 -7.30
N GLY A 137 -5.24 -8.03 -8.52
CA GLY A 137 -4.05 -8.25 -9.34
C GLY A 137 -2.98 -7.22 -9.01
N CYS A 138 -1.87 -7.66 -8.44
CA CYS A 138 -0.65 -6.84 -8.37
C CYS A 138 0.08 -7.01 -9.72
N LYS A 139 0.10 -5.97 -10.56
CA LYS A 139 0.98 -5.96 -11.74
C LYS A 139 2.39 -5.63 -11.28
N SER A 140 3.33 -6.57 -11.46
CA SER A 140 4.78 -6.34 -11.35
C SER A 140 5.30 -5.59 -12.56
#